data_AF-A0A920N7L8-F1
#
_entry.id   AF-A0A920N7L8-F1
#
_cell.length_a   1.000
_cell.length_b   1.000
_cell.length_c   1.000
_cell.angle_alpha   90.00
_cell.angle_beta   90.00
_cell.angle_gamma   90.00
#
_symmetry.space_group_name_H-M   'P 1'
#
loop_
_entity.id
_entity.type
_entity.pdbx_description
1 polymer ?
#
loop_
_entity_poly.entity_id
_entity_poly.type
_entity_poly.pdbx_seq_one_letter_code
_entity_poly.pdbx_strand_id
1 'polypeptide(L)'
;MTLERNCEGVLRRDCLKLGLGALMGGSLASALELRAVAGTGGKNATGCILIWLSGGPSHFETFDPKPNAPAEIRGEFQTIQSKVPGTVFSENMVRLSAIADKFSVVRSVKHNQNNHGAGNHYMMTGSPTRIPVSCGAFVSFHPSMGSVVSSQRGAENGLPPYFSLPSQTRSGGPNFLGARHAPFVVADDPNSKTFQVRDVTIPNLLTDARALRRRRIRDDLDSLRRFQDRATADPVLGSDENYQQALSLVTSATAQKAFEIGREPDAVRERFGRNALGQRALLARRLVQAGVPFVTINNGGWDHHSNIFPRFKTQGRELESVVATLIEDLDERGMLDTTLVVVMGEFGRTPKITTLPGSKTPGRDHWSSAMSILVAGCGPSSRPDCRSDGQERLYGHREHLRSGEPGVECLPEVGHRPQHDRLQPGGTSHSPGQR
;
A
#
# COMPACT_ATOMS: atom_id res chain seq x y z
N MET A 1 40.65 -35.26 13.51
CA MET A 1 41.69 -34.25 13.17
C MET A 1 42.25 -33.75 14.49
N THR A 2 43.50 -34.04 14.80
CA THR A 2 44.13 -33.69 16.07
C THR A 2 44.48 -32.20 16.08
N LEU A 3 44.00 -31.48 17.10
CA LEU A 3 44.30 -30.06 17.31
C LEU A 3 45.49 -29.97 18.26
N GLU A 4 46.65 -29.60 17.73
CA GLU A 4 47.85 -29.30 18.50
C GLU A 4 47.73 -27.87 19.04
N ARG A 5 47.99 -27.66 20.34
CA ARG A 5 47.98 -26.33 20.98
C ARG A 5 49.37 -26.04 21.56
N ASN A 6 49.84 -24.80 21.42
CA ASN A 6 50.98 -24.29 22.18
C ASN A 6 50.57 -23.11 23.07
N CYS A 7 51.51 -22.56 23.83
CA CYS A 7 51.28 -21.50 24.82
C CYS A 7 50.83 -20.14 24.23
N GLU A 8 50.81 -19.97 22.90
CA GLU A 8 50.31 -18.76 22.22
C GLU A 8 48.90 -18.93 21.62
N GLY A 9 48.26 -20.09 21.80
CA GLY A 9 46.92 -20.37 21.30
C GLY A 9 46.89 -21.17 20.00
N VAL A 10 45.86 -20.94 19.17
CA VAL A 10 45.65 -21.69 17.92
C VAL A 10 46.59 -21.14 16.84
N LEU A 11 47.40 -22.02 16.25
CA LEU A 11 48.37 -21.62 15.23
C LEU A 11 47.65 -21.06 13.99
N ARG A 12 48.22 -20.01 13.38
CA ARG A 12 47.74 -19.38 12.12
C ARG A 12 47.46 -20.39 11.01
N ARG A 13 48.23 -21.48 10.98
CA ARG A 13 48.11 -22.60 10.04
C ARG A 13 46.84 -23.43 10.26
N ASP A 14 46.35 -23.54 11.49
CA ASP A 14 45.13 -24.27 11.81
C ASP A 14 43.88 -23.42 11.58
N CYS A 15 43.97 -22.08 11.74
CA CYS A 15 42.95 -21.15 11.24
C CYS A 15 42.81 -21.20 9.71
N LEU A 16 43.91 -21.34 8.96
CA LEU A 16 43.86 -21.50 7.51
C LEU A 16 43.28 -22.86 7.09
N LYS A 17 43.55 -23.94 7.85
CA LYS A 17 42.91 -25.25 7.61
C LYS A 17 41.41 -25.23 7.92
N LEU A 18 40.98 -24.52 8.97
CA LEU A 18 39.57 -24.28 9.27
C LEU A 18 38.89 -23.42 8.19
N GLY A 19 39.58 -22.41 7.65
CA GLY A 19 39.10 -21.59 6.54
C GLY A 19 39.01 -22.33 5.20
N LEU A 20 39.94 -23.25 4.92
CA LEU A 20 39.91 -24.11 3.73
C LEU A 20 38.87 -25.25 3.85
N GLY A 21 38.62 -25.75 5.07
CA GLY A 21 37.53 -26.69 5.32
C GLY A 21 36.14 -26.08 5.08
N ALA A 22 35.98 -24.77 5.33
CA ALA A 22 34.74 -24.04 5.03
C ALA A 22 34.49 -23.83 3.52
N LEU A 23 35.54 -23.86 2.68
CA LEU A 23 35.44 -23.76 1.22
C LEU A 23 34.93 -25.06 0.56
N MET A 24 34.97 -26.20 1.26
CA MET A 24 34.62 -27.52 0.70
C MET A 24 33.32 -28.12 1.27
N GLY A 25 32.57 -27.42 2.14
CA GLY A 25 31.40 -28.01 2.79
C GLY A 25 30.27 -27.08 3.25
N GLY A 26 30.37 -25.78 3.04
CA GLY A 26 29.29 -24.86 3.38
C GLY A 26 29.79 -23.43 3.46
N SER A 27 29.73 -22.72 2.33
CA SER A 27 30.10 -21.32 2.29
C SER A 27 29.19 -20.50 3.24
N LEU A 28 29.67 -19.34 3.71
CA LEU A 28 28.81 -18.35 4.39
C LEU A 28 27.58 -18.01 3.53
N ALA A 29 27.73 -18.02 2.20
CA ALA A 29 26.61 -17.86 1.27
C ALA A 29 25.61 -19.01 1.40
N SER A 30 26.06 -20.27 1.48
CA SER A 30 25.20 -21.44 1.71
C SER A 30 24.56 -21.41 3.10
N ALA A 31 25.24 -20.89 4.13
CA ALA A 31 24.65 -20.69 5.45
C ALA A 31 23.61 -19.56 5.44
N LEU A 32 23.84 -18.47 4.71
CA LEU A 32 22.87 -17.39 4.51
C LEU A 32 21.69 -17.85 3.65
N GLU A 33 21.92 -18.70 2.66
CA GLU A 33 20.91 -19.31 1.79
C GLU A 33 20.07 -20.32 2.58
N LEU A 34 20.70 -21.18 3.39
CA LEU A 34 20.02 -22.05 4.34
C LEU A 34 19.27 -21.25 5.43
N ARG A 35 19.75 -20.07 5.84
CA ARG A 35 19.04 -19.19 6.78
C ARG A 35 17.86 -18.47 6.09
N ALA A 36 17.99 -18.13 4.81
CA ALA A 36 16.91 -17.61 3.99
C ALA A 36 15.83 -18.68 3.74
N VAL A 37 16.23 -19.93 3.50
CA VAL A 37 15.34 -21.09 3.34
C VAL A 37 14.73 -21.50 4.69
N ALA A 38 15.48 -21.54 5.78
CA ALA A 38 14.95 -21.80 7.13
C ALA A 38 14.04 -20.66 7.62
N GLY A 39 14.21 -19.44 7.09
CA GLY A 39 13.33 -18.29 7.27
C GLY A 39 11.95 -18.42 6.61
N THR A 40 11.71 -19.45 5.80
CA THR A 40 10.42 -19.69 5.11
C THR A 40 9.35 -20.38 5.96
N GLY A 41 9.62 -20.68 7.24
CA GLY A 41 8.64 -21.22 8.18
C GLY A 41 7.53 -20.25 8.61
N GLY A 42 7.28 -19.18 7.85
CA GLY A 42 6.16 -18.28 8.08
C GLY A 42 4.85 -18.94 7.63
N LYS A 43 3.77 -18.74 8.38
CA LYS A 43 2.45 -19.15 7.91
C LYS A 43 2.12 -18.38 6.62
N ASN A 44 1.55 -19.04 5.62
CA ASN A 44 1.11 -18.37 4.40
C ASN A 44 0.11 -17.26 4.75
N ALA A 45 0.33 -16.06 4.24
CA ALA A 45 -0.59 -14.94 4.41
C ALA A 45 -2.00 -15.32 3.91
N THR A 46 -3.00 -15.29 4.79
CA THR A 46 -4.40 -15.55 4.44
C THR A 46 -5.17 -14.28 4.14
N GLY A 47 -4.74 -13.13 4.69
CA GLY A 47 -5.36 -11.83 4.44
C GLY A 47 -4.37 -10.67 4.33
N CYS A 48 -4.82 -9.58 3.72
CA CYS A 48 -4.11 -8.32 3.61
C CYS A 48 -5.04 -7.14 3.91
N ILE A 49 -4.60 -6.24 4.78
CA ILE A 49 -5.24 -4.94 5.05
C ILE A 49 -4.31 -3.85 4.51
N LEU A 50 -4.70 -3.23 3.41
CA LEU A 50 -4.03 -2.08 2.83
C LEU A 50 -4.68 -0.79 3.33
N ILE A 51 -3.97 0.02 4.10
CA ILE A 51 -4.36 1.37 4.45
C ILE A 51 -3.72 2.32 3.42
N TRP A 52 -4.56 2.74 2.47
CA TRP A 52 -4.17 3.64 1.38
C TRP A 52 -4.29 5.10 1.82
N LEU A 53 -3.16 5.79 1.92
CA LEU A 53 -3.06 7.18 2.34
C LEU A 53 -3.11 8.10 1.11
N SER A 54 -4.34 8.26 0.57
CA SER A 54 -4.59 9.02 -0.66
C SER A 54 -4.18 10.48 -0.49
N GLY A 55 -3.22 10.87 -1.31
CA GLY A 55 -2.57 12.16 -1.29
C GLY A 55 -1.06 12.05 -1.07
N GLY A 56 -0.47 10.90 -0.74
CA GLY A 56 1.00 10.79 -0.57
C GLY A 56 1.49 11.50 0.70
N PRO A 57 1.41 10.84 1.87
CA PRO A 57 1.81 11.43 3.15
C PRO A 57 3.29 11.77 3.15
N SER A 58 3.65 12.79 3.91
CA SER A 58 5.06 13.12 4.09
C SER A 58 5.77 12.06 4.93
N HIS A 59 6.88 11.53 4.41
CA HIS A 59 7.74 10.60 5.14
C HIS A 59 8.51 11.31 6.26
N PHE A 60 8.77 12.61 6.16
CA PHE A 60 9.42 13.39 7.22
C PHE A 60 8.56 13.46 8.47
N GLU A 61 7.29 13.84 8.32
CA GLU A 61 6.38 14.00 9.44
C GLU A 61 5.83 12.66 9.96
N THR A 62 6.02 11.54 9.24
CA THR A 62 5.72 10.16 9.69
C THR A 62 7.00 9.40 10.10
N PHE A 63 7.57 8.63 9.17
CA PHE A 63 8.42 7.48 9.45
C PHE A 63 9.90 7.73 9.22
N ASP A 64 10.31 8.90 8.73
CA ASP A 64 11.69 9.21 8.34
C ASP A 64 12.04 10.71 8.54
N PRO A 65 12.11 11.19 9.79
CA PRO A 65 12.13 12.62 10.13
C PRO A 65 13.45 13.37 9.85
N LYS A 66 14.51 12.68 9.40
CA LYS A 66 15.82 13.26 9.08
C LYS A 66 16.34 14.27 10.14
N PRO A 67 16.59 13.87 11.40
CA PRO A 67 16.92 14.79 12.51
C PRO A 67 18.16 15.66 12.27
N ASN A 68 19.13 15.17 11.50
CA ASN A 68 20.40 15.85 11.23
C ASN A 68 20.31 16.83 10.04
N ALA A 69 19.16 16.93 9.37
CA ALA A 69 18.97 17.87 8.27
C ALA A 69 18.64 19.28 8.81
N PRO A 70 18.89 20.34 8.01
CA PRO A 70 18.43 21.70 8.32
C PRO A 70 16.93 21.78 8.60
N ALA A 71 16.50 22.79 9.36
CA ALA A 71 15.10 22.97 9.78
C ALA A 71 14.12 23.03 8.60
N GLU A 72 14.56 23.61 7.48
CA GLU A 72 13.81 23.73 6.23
C GLU A 72 13.57 22.37 5.54
N ILE A 73 14.32 21.34 5.94
CA ILE A 73 14.17 19.97 5.44
C ILE A 73 13.47 19.08 6.47
N ARG A 74 13.96 19.03 7.71
CA ARG A 74 13.44 18.11 8.74
C ARG A 74 12.04 18.47 9.25
N GLY A 75 11.63 19.74 9.17
CA GLY A 75 10.33 20.20 9.64
C GLY A 75 10.29 20.69 11.09
N GLU A 76 9.08 21.05 11.53
CA GLU A 76 8.80 21.56 12.88
C GLU A 76 8.94 20.46 13.95
N PHE A 77 8.62 19.22 13.58
CA PHE A 77 8.52 18.12 14.54
C PHE A 77 9.88 17.61 15.00
N GLN A 78 9.95 17.29 16.29
CA GLN A 78 11.10 16.58 16.84
C GLN A 78 11.03 15.08 16.53
N THR A 79 12.10 14.38 16.88
CA THR A 79 12.18 12.93 16.76
C THR A 79 12.03 12.25 18.11
N ILE A 80 11.45 11.05 18.09
CA ILE A 80 11.39 10.14 19.24
C ILE A 80 12.12 8.84 18.91
N GLN A 81 12.82 8.31 19.92
CA GLN A 81 13.49 7.02 19.82
C GLN A 81 12.44 5.90 19.82
N SER A 82 12.55 4.97 18.87
CA SER A 82 11.67 3.80 18.84
C SER A 82 12.19 2.70 19.78
N LYS A 83 11.33 1.71 20.04
CA LYS A 83 11.70 0.49 20.77
C LYS A 83 12.87 -0.27 20.12
N VAL A 84 13.08 -0.11 18.81
CA VAL A 84 14.25 -0.64 18.11
C VAL A 84 15.39 0.39 18.18
N PRO A 85 16.54 0.05 18.82
CA PRO A 85 17.70 0.95 18.91
C PRO A 85 18.17 1.44 17.53
N GLY A 86 18.57 2.71 17.45
CA GLY A 86 19.03 3.34 16.20
C GLY A 86 17.92 3.73 15.23
N THR A 87 16.66 3.35 15.50
CA THR A 87 15.50 3.77 14.69
C THR A 87 14.75 4.89 15.39
N VAL A 88 14.53 5.99 14.67
CA VAL A 88 13.75 7.15 15.14
C VAL A 88 12.53 7.39 14.25
N PHE A 89 11.49 7.95 14.86
CA PHE A 89 10.26 8.40 14.21
C PHE A 89 9.98 9.87 14.52
N SER A 90 9.07 10.49 13.78
CA SER A 90 8.50 11.80 14.16
C SER A 90 7.82 11.71 15.52
N GLU A 91 7.87 12.77 16.33
CA GLU A 91 7.27 12.84 17.67
C GLU A 91 5.76 12.56 17.69
N ASN A 92 5.10 12.65 16.53
CA ASN A 92 3.69 12.32 16.41
C ASN A 92 3.42 10.81 16.32
N MET A 93 4.44 9.95 16.11
CA MET A 93 4.28 8.49 15.95
C MET A 93 4.54 7.74 17.27
N VAL A 94 3.93 8.21 18.37
CA VAL A 94 4.27 7.75 19.73
C VAL A 94 4.02 6.25 19.90
N ARG A 95 2.80 5.77 19.62
CA ARG A 95 2.44 4.37 19.81
C ARG A 95 3.14 3.46 18.80
N LEU A 96 3.23 3.88 17.54
CA LEU A 96 3.98 3.12 16.53
C LEU A 96 5.46 2.99 16.90
N SER A 97 6.10 4.04 17.43
CA SER A 97 7.49 3.94 17.87
C SER A 97 7.67 2.94 19.03
N ALA A 98 6.66 2.79 19.89
CA ALA A 98 6.68 1.87 21.03
C ALA A 98 6.51 0.39 20.62
N ILE A 99 5.92 0.12 19.45
CA ILE A 99 5.74 -1.24 18.90
C ILE A 99 6.56 -1.49 17.63
N ALA A 100 7.63 -0.73 17.43
CA ALA A 100 8.46 -0.80 16.22
C ALA A 100 9.11 -2.18 15.98
N ASP A 101 9.10 -3.08 16.96
CA ASP A 101 9.53 -4.48 16.81
C ASP A 101 8.50 -5.38 16.11
N LYS A 102 7.28 -4.89 15.86
CA LYS A 102 6.18 -5.63 15.23
C LYS A 102 5.98 -5.32 13.74
N PHE A 103 6.72 -4.34 13.21
CA PHE A 103 6.60 -3.92 11.81
C PHE A 103 7.94 -3.46 11.25
N SER A 104 7.99 -3.37 9.92
CA SER A 104 9.12 -2.85 9.16
C SER A 104 8.70 -1.61 8.39
N VAL A 105 9.62 -0.64 8.27
CA VAL A 105 9.44 0.53 7.40
C VAL A 105 10.43 0.47 6.26
N VAL A 106 9.92 0.43 5.03
CA VAL A 106 10.73 0.55 3.82
C VAL A 106 10.82 2.03 3.43
N ARG A 107 11.96 2.67 3.72
CA ARG A 107 12.21 4.11 3.46
C ARG A 107 12.82 4.41 2.09
N SER A 108 13.03 3.39 1.26
CA SER A 108 13.75 3.46 -0.01
C SER A 108 12.85 3.33 -1.24
N VAL A 109 11.52 3.35 -1.07
CA VAL A 109 10.60 3.19 -2.20
C VAL A 109 10.61 4.47 -3.03
N LYS A 110 10.74 4.31 -4.35
CA LYS A 110 10.72 5.41 -5.32
C LYS A 110 10.17 4.95 -6.66
N HIS A 111 9.62 5.89 -7.41
CA HIS A 111 9.22 5.75 -8.81
C HIS A 111 9.32 7.13 -9.49
N ASN A 112 8.86 7.25 -10.73
CA ASN A 112 8.99 8.46 -11.54
C ASN A 112 7.64 9.16 -11.80
N GLN A 113 6.67 9.02 -10.88
CA GLN A 113 5.31 9.52 -11.05
C GLN A 113 4.94 10.51 -9.94
N ASN A 114 5.18 11.80 -10.17
CA ASN A 114 4.80 12.89 -9.23
C ASN A 114 3.33 13.31 -9.36
N ASN A 115 2.47 12.46 -9.93
CA ASN A 115 1.09 12.80 -10.24
C ASN A 115 0.16 11.84 -9.51
N HIS A 116 -0.86 12.35 -8.83
CA HIS A 116 -1.77 11.50 -8.03
C HIS A 116 -2.37 10.34 -8.82
N GLY A 117 -2.82 10.58 -10.05
CA GLY A 117 -3.40 9.53 -10.90
C GLY A 117 -2.36 8.48 -11.27
N ALA A 118 -1.20 8.92 -11.77
CA ALA A 118 -0.15 8.02 -12.22
C ALA A 118 0.55 7.27 -11.07
N GLY A 119 0.79 7.94 -9.95
CA GLY A 119 1.38 7.36 -8.73
C GLY A 119 0.43 6.36 -8.09
N ASN A 120 -0.87 6.66 -8.01
CA ASN A 120 -1.88 5.70 -7.55
C ASN A 120 -1.93 4.47 -8.46
N HIS A 121 -1.94 4.68 -9.79
CA HIS A 121 -1.90 3.59 -10.76
C HIS A 121 -0.66 2.71 -10.59
N TYR A 122 0.53 3.31 -10.48
CA TYR A 122 1.77 2.59 -10.29
C TYR A 122 1.72 1.74 -9.02
N MET A 123 1.42 2.35 -7.88
CA MET A 123 1.46 1.68 -6.58
C MET A 123 0.35 0.64 -6.40
N MET A 124 -0.83 0.86 -6.98
CA MET A 124 -1.94 -0.09 -6.89
C MET A 124 -1.81 -1.27 -7.87
N THR A 125 -1.13 -1.09 -9.00
CA THR A 125 -1.10 -2.11 -10.07
C THR A 125 0.28 -2.71 -10.34
N GLY A 126 1.34 -2.11 -9.80
CA GLY A 126 2.73 -2.47 -10.06
C GLY A 126 3.24 -2.06 -11.46
N SER A 127 2.45 -1.32 -12.24
CA SER A 127 2.78 -0.91 -13.61
C SER A 127 2.61 0.60 -13.78
N PRO A 128 3.52 1.30 -14.49
CA PRO A 128 3.34 2.71 -14.81
C PRO A 128 2.17 2.93 -15.79
N THR A 129 1.66 4.16 -15.85
CA THR A 129 0.71 4.56 -16.89
C THR A 129 1.38 4.55 -18.26
N ARG A 130 0.67 4.06 -19.29
CA ARG A 130 1.21 4.00 -20.66
C ARG A 130 1.27 5.36 -21.36
N ILE A 131 0.49 6.31 -20.86
CA ILE A 131 0.40 7.68 -21.36
C ILE A 131 0.48 8.66 -20.18
N PRO A 132 0.90 9.91 -20.42
CA PRO A 132 0.73 10.97 -19.45
C PRO A 132 -0.74 11.13 -19.04
N VAL A 133 -0.98 11.27 -17.74
CA VAL A 133 -2.33 11.49 -17.20
C VAL A 133 -2.37 12.81 -16.44
N SER A 134 -3.50 13.52 -16.54
CA SER A 134 -3.71 14.75 -15.76
C SER A 134 -3.71 14.45 -14.26
N CYS A 135 -3.27 15.42 -13.46
CA CYS A 135 -3.25 15.28 -12.01
C CYS A 135 -4.69 15.14 -11.49
N GLY A 136 -4.94 14.07 -10.74
CA GLY A 136 -6.27 13.76 -10.23
C GLY A 136 -7.18 13.01 -11.22
N ALA A 137 -6.65 12.50 -12.33
CA ALA A 137 -7.43 11.61 -13.21
C ALA A 137 -7.80 10.28 -12.50
N PHE A 138 -8.99 9.77 -12.80
CA PHE A 138 -9.42 8.40 -12.43
C PHE A 138 -9.16 7.49 -13.63
N VAL A 139 -7.93 6.99 -13.73
CA VAL A 139 -7.51 6.13 -14.83
C VAL A 139 -6.75 4.93 -14.26
N SER A 140 -7.07 3.75 -14.78
CA SER A 140 -6.28 2.55 -14.55
C SER A 140 -6.12 1.79 -15.85
N PHE A 141 -4.93 1.24 -16.08
CA PHE A 141 -4.62 0.40 -17.25
C PHE A 141 -4.42 -1.07 -16.89
N HIS A 142 -4.44 -1.39 -15.59
CA HIS A 142 -4.20 -2.72 -15.05
C HIS A 142 -5.11 -2.96 -13.85
N PRO A 143 -5.40 -4.23 -13.49
CA PRO A 143 -6.09 -4.54 -12.26
C PRO A 143 -5.29 -4.07 -11.04
N SER A 144 -6.00 -3.61 -10.02
CA SER A 144 -5.40 -3.37 -8.71
C SER A 144 -4.90 -4.66 -8.08
N MET A 145 -3.95 -4.57 -7.15
CA MET A 145 -3.49 -5.72 -6.36
C MET A 145 -4.64 -6.47 -5.67
N GLY A 146 -5.65 -5.76 -5.15
CA GLY A 146 -6.83 -6.40 -4.55
C GLY A 146 -7.67 -7.16 -5.58
N SER A 147 -7.81 -6.63 -6.79
CA SER A 147 -8.50 -7.33 -7.89
C SER A 147 -7.71 -8.53 -8.42
N VAL A 148 -6.38 -8.46 -8.43
CA VAL A 148 -5.52 -9.63 -8.74
C VAL A 148 -5.67 -10.69 -7.66
N VAL A 149 -5.67 -10.30 -6.38
CA VAL A 149 -5.91 -11.26 -5.27
C VAL A 149 -7.30 -11.90 -5.40
N SER A 150 -8.32 -11.10 -5.73
CA SER A 150 -9.67 -11.59 -6.03
C SER A 150 -9.69 -12.64 -7.13
N SER A 151 -8.94 -12.45 -8.21
CA SER A 151 -8.90 -13.41 -9.33
C SER A 151 -8.11 -14.68 -9.04
N GLN A 152 -7.13 -14.62 -8.15
CA GLN A 152 -6.25 -15.75 -7.85
C GLN A 152 -6.71 -16.60 -6.67
N ARG A 153 -7.35 -16.00 -5.65
CA ARG A 153 -7.64 -16.70 -4.39
C ARG A 153 -9.12 -16.99 -4.13
N GLY A 154 -10.03 -16.23 -4.74
CA GLY A 154 -11.44 -16.24 -4.30
C GLY A 154 -11.57 -15.89 -2.82
N ALA A 155 -12.75 -16.10 -2.24
CA ALA A 155 -12.97 -15.94 -0.80
C ALA A 155 -13.82 -17.08 -0.24
N GLU A 156 -13.66 -17.30 1.06
CA GLU A 156 -14.42 -18.29 1.80
C GLU A 156 -15.79 -17.73 2.23
N ASN A 157 -16.68 -18.62 2.69
CA ASN A 157 -17.89 -18.25 3.42
C ASN A 157 -18.87 -17.31 2.68
N GLY A 158 -18.85 -17.31 1.34
CA GLY A 158 -19.76 -16.50 0.51
C GLY A 158 -19.48 -15.00 0.54
N LEU A 159 -18.31 -14.59 1.03
CA LEU A 159 -17.85 -13.20 1.03
C LEU A 159 -17.19 -12.83 -0.31
N PRO A 160 -17.30 -11.57 -0.76
CA PRO A 160 -16.43 -11.01 -1.78
C PRO A 160 -14.95 -11.12 -1.36
N PRO A 161 -14.06 -11.48 -2.27
CA PRO A 161 -12.64 -11.60 -1.94
C PRO A 161 -11.92 -10.26 -1.77
N TYR A 162 -12.53 -9.17 -2.22
CA TYR A 162 -11.90 -7.85 -2.18
C TYR A 162 -12.89 -6.80 -1.72
N PHE A 163 -12.51 -6.05 -0.68
CA PHE A 163 -13.30 -4.96 -0.11
C PHE A 163 -12.58 -3.61 -0.19
N SER A 164 -13.35 -2.53 -0.30
CA SER A 164 -12.85 -1.15 -0.18
C SER A 164 -13.70 -0.34 0.81
N LEU A 165 -13.05 0.35 1.75
CA LEU A 165 -13.66 1.14 2.83
C LEU A 165 -13.13 2.58 2.80
N PRO A 166 -13.93 3.65 2.64
CA PRO A 166 -15.33 3.65 2.25
C PRO A 166 -15.51 3.64 0.72
N SER A 167 -14.44 3.80 -0.04
CA SER A 167 -14.49 4.02 -1.47
C SER A 167 -13.30 3.34 -2.15
N GLN A 168 -13.51 2.98 -3.41
CA GLN A 168 -12.43 2.49 -4.25
C GLN A 168 -11.38 3.60 -4.46
N THR A 169 -10.10 3.23 -4.44
CA THR A 169 -9.00 4.12 -4.85
C THR A 169 -9.04 4.38 -6.36
N ARG A 170 -8.29 5.38 -6.86
CA ARG A 170 -8.31 5.77 -8.30
C ARG A 170 -8.02 4.60 -9.25
N SER A 171 -7.12 3.73 -8.83
CA SER A 171 -6.72 2.53 -9.57
C SER A 171 -6.99 1.26 -8.78
N GLY A 172 -8.04 1.28 -7.94
CA GLY A 172 -8.46 0.16 -7.09
C GLY A 172 -9.40 -0.84 -7.75
N GLY A 173 -9.70 -0.68 -9.04
CA GLY A 173 -10.66 -1.50 -9.78
C GLY A 173 -10.07 -2.73 -10.49
N PRO A 174 -10.93 -3.55 -11.14
CA PRO A 174 -10.55 -4.81 -11.76
C PRO A 174 -9.95 -4.69 -13.16
N ASN A 175 -10.19 -3.57 -13.85
CA ASN A 175 -9.79 -3.39 -15.24
C ASN A 175 -10.20 -4.60 -16.11
N PHE A 176 -9.29 -5.14 -16.93
CA PHE A 176 -9.52 -6.30 -17.80
C PHE A 176 -9.82 -7.62 -17.08
N LEU A 177 -9.78 -7.70 -15.74
CA LEU A 177 -10.21 -8.89 -14.99
C LEU A 177 -11.75 -9.02 -14.92
N GLY A 178 -12.49 -7.97 -15.21
CA GLY A 178 -13.96 -7.99 -15.23
C GLY A 178 -14.63 -7.67 -13.88
N ALA A 179 -15.92 -7.34 -13.95
CA ALA A 179 -16.68 -6.76 -12.83
C ALA A 179 -16.69 -7.63 -11.56
N ARG A 180 -16.68 -8.97 -11.70
CA ARG A 180 -16.63 -9.93 -10.58
C ARG A 180 -15.41 -9.76 -9.65
N HIS A 181 -14.34 -9.14 -10.14
CA HIS A 181 -13.12 -8.87 -9.37
C HIS A 181 -13.02 -7.41 -8.90
N ALA A 182 -14.08 -6.62 -9.09
CA ALA A 182 -14.19 -5.30 -8.49
C ALA A 182 -14.27 -5.42 -6.96
N PRO A 183 -13.77 -4.43 -6.21
CA PRO A 183 -13.99 -4.42 -4.77
C PRO A 183 -15.46 -4.23 -4.44
N PHE A 184 -15.92 -4.94 -3.42
CA PHE A 184 -17.15 -4.60 -2.72
C PHE A 184 -16.92 -3.35 -1.87
N VAL A 185 -17.65 -2.27 -2.16
CA VAL A 185 -17.44 -0.96 -1.54
C VAL A 185 -18.43 -0.77 -0.38
N VAL A 186 -17.93 -0.58 0.85
CA VAL A 186 -18.77 -0.25 2.01
C VAL A 186 -18.69 1.25 2.25
N ALA A 187 -19.62 2.00 1.67
CA ALA A 187 -19.60 3.46 1.71
C ALA A 187 -19.94 4.05 3.10
N ASP A 188 -20.81 3.38 3.85
CA ASP A 188 -21.31 3.86 5.13
C ASP A 188 -20.22 3.86 6.22
N ASP A 189 -20.33 4.80 7.17
CA ASP A 189 -19.41 4.92 8.30
C ASP A 189 -19.74 3.86 9.38
N PRO A 190 -18.84 2.91 9.69
CA PRO A 190 -19.05 1.90 10.73
C PRO A 190 -19.18 2.46 12.15
N ASN A 191 -18.85 3.74 12.36
CA ASN A 191 -19.08 4.46 13.61
C ASN A 191 -20.52 4.96 13.77
N SER A 192 -21.31 5.02 12.70
CA SER A 192 -22.71 5.47 12.77
C SER A 192 -23.57 4.50 13.58
N LYS A 193 -24.49 5.04 14.39
CA LYS A 193 -25.50 4.24 15.11
C LYS A 193 -26.43 3.48 14.18
N THR A 194 -26.60 3.97 12.95
CA THR A 194 -27.44 3.36 11.91
C THR A 194 -26.63 2.56 10.90
N PHE A 195 -25.35 2.27 11.19
CA PHE A 195 -24.50 1.53 10.27
C PHE A 195 -25.10 0.16 9.97
N GLN A 196 -25.45 -0.03 8.69
CA GLN A 196 -25.89 -1.30 8.13
C GLN A 196 -25.35 -1.34 6.70
N VAL A 197 -24.80 -2.48 6.29
CA VAL A 197 -24.37 -2.64 4.90
C VAL A 197 -25.62 -2.92 4.07
N ARG A 198 -26.01 -1.95 3.22
CA ARG A 198 -27.24 -1.98 2.41
C ARG A 198 -27.42 -3.26 1.60
N ASP A 199 -26.34 -3.90 1.16
CA ASP A 199 -26.37 -5.13 0.37
C ASP A 199 -26.22 -6.43 1.19
N VAL A 200 -26.28 -6.36 2.53
CA VAL A 200 -26.20 -7.54 3.43
C VAL A 200 -27.50 -7.72 4.23
N THR A 201 -28.34 -6.70 4.30
CA THR A 201 -29.67 -6.80 4.90
C THR A 201 -30.64 -7.53 3.99
N ILE A 202 -31.18 -8.66 4.45
CA ILE A 202 -32.23 -9.41 3.78
C ILE A 202 -33.49 -8.52 3.70
N PRO A 203 -33.97 -8.08 2.53
CA PRO A 203 -35.31 -7.51 2.43
C PRO A 203 -36.29 -8.60 2.87
N ASN A 204 -37.31 -8.28 3.68
CA ASN A 204 -38.29 -9.24 4.23
C ASN A 204 -38.95 -10.19 3.21
N LEU A 205 -38.77 -9.96 1.89
CA LEU A 205 -39.16 -10.88 0.82
C LEU A 205 -38.26 -12.13 0.67
N LEU A 206 -37.00 -12.11 1.11
CA LEU A 206 -36.03 -13.19 0.90
C LEU A 206 -35.95 -14.20 2.05
N THR A 207 -36.58 -13.95 3.20
CA THR A 207 -36.77 -14.93 4.28
C THR A 207 -37.78 -16.03 3.94
N ASP A 208 -38.45 -15.89 2.79
CA ASP A 208 -39.52 -16.77 2.36
C ASP A 208 -38.96 -17.94 1.54
N ALA A 209 -39.28 -19.19 1.90
CA ALA A 209 -38.91 -20.39 1.14
C ALA A 209 -39.31 -20.30 -0.35
N ARG A 210 -40.29 -19.44 -0.66
CA ARG A 210 -40.72 -19.06 -2.01
C ARG A 210 -39.62 -18.35 -2.83
N ALA A 211 -38.76 -17.54 -2.22
CA ALA A 211 -37.68 -16.85 -2.93
C ALA A 211 -36.60 -17.82 -3.43
N LEU A 212 -36.20 -18.79 -2.59
CA LEU A 212 -35.27 -19.87 -2.97
C LEU A 212 -35.87 -20.77 -4.06
N ARG A 213 -37.18 -21.07 -4.00
CA ARG A 213 -37.88 -21.85 -5.03
C ARG A 213 -37.95 -21.11 -6.37
N ARG A 214 -38.22 -19.79 -6.37
CA ARG A 214 -38.19 -18.96 -7.59
C ARG A 214 -36.81 -18.88 -8.21
N ARG A 215 -35.75 -18.84 -7.38
CA ARG A 215 -34.36 -18.95 -7.88
C ARG A 215 -34.14 -20.27 -8.59
N ARG A 216 -34.48 -21.40 -7.97
CA ARG A 216 -34.31 -22.72 -8.57
C ARG A 216 -35.02 -22.83 -9.93
N ILE A 217 -36.25 -22.34 -10.02
CA ILE A 217 -37.01 -22.32 -11.28
C ILE A 217 -36.35 -21.41 -12.33
N ARG A 218 -35.78 -20.26 -11.94
CA ARG A 218 -35.02 -19.40 -12.85
C ARG A 218 -33.76 -20.09 -13.34
N ASP A 219 -32.97 -20.68 -12.44
CA ASP A 219 -31.74 -21.40 -12.79
C ASP A 219 -32.06 -22.57 -13.75
N ASP A 220 -33.15 -23.31 -13.48
CA ASP A 220 -33.65 -24.37 -14.35
C ASP A 220 -34.08 -23.80 -15.72
N LEU A 221 -34.78 -22.66 -15.77
CA LEU A 221 -35.22 -22.02 -17.02
C LEU A 221 -34.06 -21.43 -17.83
N ASP A 222 -33.07 -20.83 -17.18
CA ASP A 222 -31.86 -20.29 -17.81
C ASP A 222 -30.99 -21.41 -18.38
N SER A 223 -30.96 -22.57 -17.71
CA SER A 223 -30.29 -23.78 -18.24
C SER A 223 -30.96 -24.33 -19.51
N LEU A 224 -32.25 -24.08 -19.71
CA LEU A 224 -33.01 -24.51 -20.89
C LEU A 224 -32.79 -23.60 -22.13
N ARG A 225 -32.20 -22.41 -21.97
CA ARG A 225 -32.14 -21.38 -23.04
C ARG A 225 -30.75 -20.97 -23.53
N ARG A 226 -29.64 -21.38 -22.89
CA ARG A 226 -28.30 -20.93 -23.31
C ARG A 226 -27.79 -21.72 -24.52
N PHE A 227 -28.02 -21.19 -25.71
CA PHE A 227 -27.10 -21.40 -26.84
C PHE A 227 -25.73 -20.87 -26.39
N GLN A 228 -24.76 -21.78 -26.22
CA GLN A 228 -23.43 -21.49 -25.72
C GLN A 228 -22.57 -20.78 -26.78
N ASP A 229 -22.91 -19.55 -27.14
CA ASP A 229 -21.95 -18.73 -27.86
C ASP A 229 -21.05 -18.00 -26.86
N ARG A 230 -19.86 -18.57 -26.63
CA ARG A 230 -18.82 -17.98 -25.76
C ARG A 230 -18.25 -16.67 -26.32
N ALA A 231 -18.61 -16.29 -27.55
CA ALA A 231 -18.04 -15.13 -28.24
C ALA A 231 -18.73 -13.79 -27.93
N THR A 232 -19.93 -13.79 -27.33
CA THR A 232 -20.65 -12.57 -26.96
C THR A 232 -20.48 -12.27 -25.48
N ALA A 233 -19.80 -11.15 -25.17
CA ALA A 233 -19.82 -10.56 -23.85
C ALA A 233 -21.24 -10.03 -23.56
N ASP A 234 -22.13 -10.93 -23.15
CA ASP A 234 -23.52 -10.60 -22.83
C ASP A 234 -23.57 -9.84 -21.48
N PRO A 235 -24.01 -8.57 -21.43
CA PRO A 235 -24.17 -7.83 -20.19
C PRO A 235 -25.12 -8.49 -19.18
N VAL A 236 -25.98 -9.43 -19.62
CA VAL A 236 -26.83 -10.24 -18.74
C VAL A 236 -25.99 -11.16 -17.83
N LEU A 237 -24.88 -11.74 -18.31
CA LEU A 237 -24.02 -12.62 -17.50
C LEU A 237 -23.35 -11.87 -16.35
N GLY A 238 -22.92 -10.62 -16.56
CA GLY A 238 -22.38 -9.78 -15.49
C GLY A 238 -23.43 -9.37 -14.46
N SER A 239 -24.67 -9.17 -14.89
CA SER A 239 -25.81 -8.92 -14.00
C SER A 239 -26.12 -10.14 -13.11
N ASP A 240 -26.06 -11.34 -13.69
CA ASP A 240 -26.26 -12.60 -12.95
C ASP A 240 -25.16 -12.83 -11.90
N GLU A 241 -23.89 -12.61 -12.24
CA GLU A 241 -22.77 -12.77 -11.30
C GLU A 241 -22.88 -11.82 -10.10
N ASN A 242 -23.19 -10.53 -10.35
CA ASN A 242 -23.41 -9.54 -9.30
C ASN A 242 -24.60 -9.92 -8.41
N TYR A 243 -25.68 -10.44 -9.02
CA TYR A 243 -26.85 -10.91 -8.29
C TYR A 243 -26.54 -12.12 -7.40
N GLN A 244 -25.76 -13.09 -7.89
CA GLN A 244 -25.35 -14.27 -7.12
C GLN A 244 -24.44 -13.87 -5.93
N GLN A 245 -23.53 -12.91 -6.13
CA GLN A 245 -22.66 -12.39 -5.06
C GLN A 245 -23.43 -11.62 -3.99
N ALA A 246 -24.39 -10.77 -4.40
CA ALA A 246 -25.28 -10.10 -3.46
C ALA A 246 -26.10 -11.12 -2.64
N LEU A 247 -26.60 -12.17 -3.30
CA LEU A 247 -27.35 -13.22 -2.61
C LEU A 247 -26.48 -14.02 -1.64
N SER A 248 -25.22 -14.33 -1.98
CA SER A 248 -24.30 -15.05 -1.07
C SER A 248 -23.98 -14.23 0.18
N LEU A 249 -23.81 -12.92 0.02
CA LEU A 249 -23.63 -11.98 1.14
C LEU A 249 -24.83 -11.96 2.08
N VAL A 250 -26.02 -11.79 1.50
CA VAL A 250 -27.29 -11.68 2.24
C VAL A 250 -27.64 -12.99 2.97
N THR A 251 -27.27 -14.14 2.40
CA THR A 251 -27.59 -15.47 2.96
C THR A 251 -26.50 -16.06 3.86
N SER A 252 -25.28 -15.50 3.84
CA SER A 252 -24.17 -16.00 4.65
C SER A 252 -24.22 -15.44 6.08
N ALA A 253 -24.46 -16.32 7.06
CA ALA A 253 -24.38 -15.97 8.47
C ALA A 253 -22.98 -15.48 8.89
N THR A 254 -21.92 -15.98 8.23
CA THR A 254 -20.55 -15.50 8.47
C THR A 254 -20.36 -14.09 7.93
N ALA A 255 -20.90 -13.80 6.74
CA ALA A 255 -20.83 -12.45 6.17
C ALA A 255 -21.58 -11.44 7.05
N GLN A 256 -22.82 -11.75 7.45
CA GLN A 256 -23.61 -10.90 8.35
C GLN A 256 -22.84 -10.60 9.65
N LYS A 257 -22.30 -11.64 10.30
CA LYS A 257 -21.48 -11.48 11.51
C LYS A 257 -20.28 -10.57 11.28
N ALA A 258 -19.59 -10.66 10.14
CA ALA A 258 -18.43 -9.83 9.86
C ALA A 258 -18.76 -8.32 9.87
N PHE A 259 -19.92 -7.92 9.33
CA PHE A 259 -20.37 -6.52 9.30
C PHE A 259 -20.99 -6.02 10.61
N GLU A 260 -21.39 -6.91 11.51
CA GLU A 260 -21.95 -6.54 12.82
C GLU A 260 -20.86 -6.04 13.78
N ILE A 261 -20.33 -4.85 13.52
CA ILE A 261 -19.32 -4.17 14.36
C ILE A 261 -19.84 -3.89 15.78
N GLY A 262 -21.16 -3.85 15.99
CA GLY A 262 -21.80 -3.76 17.30
C GLY A 262 -21.57 -4.97 18.22
N ARG A 263 -21.11 -6.12 17.68
CA ARG A 263 -20.74 -7.28 18.50
C ARG A 263 -19.39 -7.16 19.18
N GLU A 264 -18.55 -6.21 18.76
CA GLU A 264 -17.28 -5.96 19.44
C GLU A 264 -17.57 -5.25 20.77
N PRO A 265 -16.92 -5.65 21.88
CA PRO A 265 -17.02 -4.93 23.14
C PRO A 265 -16.69 -3.45 22.96
N ASP A 266 -17.40 -2.56 23.68
CA ASP A 266 -17.19 -1.12 23.56
C ASP A 266 -15.73 -0.73 23.82
N ALA A 267 -15.06 -1.39 24.76
CA ALA A 267 -13.64 -1.18 25.03
C ALA A 267 -12.75 -1.38 23.78
N VAL A 268 -13.05 -2.38 22.94
CA VAL A 268 -12.33 -2.61 21.68
C VAL A 268 -12.61 -1.47 20.71
N ARG A 269 -13.87 -1.04 20.61
CA ARG A 269 -14.26 0.06 19.72
C ARG A 269 -13.63 1.38 20.13
N GLU A 270 -13.55 1.67 21.43
CA GLU A 270 -12.85 2.85 21.97
C GLU A 270 -11.34 2.77 21.70
N ARG A 271 -10.74 1.58 21.84
CA ARG A 271 -9.31 1.36 21.57
C ARG A 271 -8.92 1.64 20.12
N PHE A 272 -9.79 1.30 19.16
CA PHE A 272 -9.63 1.68 17.76
C PHE A 272 -9.94 3.16 17.51
N GLY A 273 -10.63 3.84 18.43
CA GLY A 273 -11.11 5.21 18.30
C GLY A 273 -12.48 5.28 17.62
N ARG A 274 -13.39 6.06 18.21
CA ARG A 274 -14.74 6.35 17.68
C ARG A 274 -14.71 7.40 16.57
N ASN A 275 -13.89 7.15 15.56
CA ASN A 275 -13.79 7.92 14.32
C ASN A 275 -13.88 6.99 13.11
N ALA A 276 -14.02 7.57 11.92
CA ALA A 276 -14.24 6.80 10.70
C ALA A 276 -13.05 5.87 10.39
N LEU A 277 -11.80 6.32 10.57
CA LEU A 277 -10.62 5.49 10.28
C LEU A 277 -10.52 4.29 11.22
N GLY A 278 -10.69 4.52 12.51
CA GLY A 278 -10.64 3.51 13.57
C GLY A 278 -11.70 2.43 13.40
N GLN A 279 -12.95 2.84 13.17
CA GLN A 279 -14.03 1.87 12.99
C GLN A 279 -13.95 1.14 11.63
N ARG A 280 -13.38 1.75 10.58
CA ARG A 280 -13.05 1.05 9.33
C ARG A 280 -11.92 0.04 9.51
N ALA A 281 -10.89 0.36 10.31
CA ALA A 281 -9.83 -0.59 10.63
C ALA A 281 -10.35 -1.78 11.45
N LEU A 282 -11.25 -1.54 12.40
CA LEU A 282 -11.93 -2.59 13.14
C LEU A 282 -12.78 -3.48 12.21
N LEU A 283 -13.55 -2.87 11.30
CA LEU A 283 -14.31 -3.62 10.30
C LEU A 283 -13.39 -4.45 9.39
N ALA A 284 -12.27 -3.87 8.92
CA ALA A 284 -11.29 -4.60 8.10
C ALA A 284 -10.69 -5.80 8.84
N ARG A 285 -10.36 -5.67 10.13
CA ARG A 285 -9.91 -6.79 10.96
C ARG A 285 -10.97 -7.90 11.02
N ARG A 286 -12.25 -7.55 11.21
CA ARG A 286 -13.35 -8.52 11.22
C ARG A 286 -13.56 -9.21 9.87
N LEU A 287 -13.43 -8.48 8.77
CA LEU A 287 -13.52 -9.03 7.41
C LEU A 287 -12.39 -10.04 7.15
N VAL A 288 -11.14 -9.69 7.49
CA VAL A 288 -10.02 -10.62 7.37
C VAL A 288 -10.19 -11.83 8.29
N GLN A 289 -10.68 -11.63 9.52
CA GLN A 289 -11.03 -12.72 10.43
C GLN A 289 -12.10 -13.67 9.86
N ALA A 290 -13.00 -13.16 9.01
CA ALA A 290 -14.04 -13.94 8.34
C ALA A 290 -13.57 -14.63 7.04
N GLY A 291 -12.30 -14.45 6.66
CA GLY A 291 -11.69 -15.10 5.48
C GLY A 291 -11.60 -14.21 4.24
N VAL A 292 -11.76 -12.89 4.36
CA VAL A 292 -11.52 -11.97 3.24
C VAL A 292 -10.01 -11.83 2.98
N PRO A 293 -9.50 -12.15 1.77
CA PRO A 293 -8.08 -12.12 1.50
C PRO A 293 -7.53 -10.72 1.26
N PHE A 294 -8.35 -9.74 0.86
CA PHE A 294 -7.87 -8.37 0.63
C PHE A 294 -8.89 -7.30 1.04
N VAL A 295 -8.48 -6.35 1.88
CA VAL A 295 -9.28 -5.19 2.27
C VAL A 295 -8.45 -3.93 2.08
N THR A 296 -8.98 -2.97 1.32
CA THR A 296 -8.40 -1.61 1.21
C THR A 296 -9.17 -0.64 2.08
N ILE A 297 -8.49 0.09 2.95
CA ILE A 297 -8.99 1.26 3.66
C ILE A 297 -8.46 2.49 2.93
N ASN A 298 -9.31 3.15 2.14
CA ASN A 298 -8.99 4.39 1.46
C ASN A 298 -9.16 5.58 2.40
N ASN A 299 -8.03 6.13 2.86
CA ASN A 299 -7.97 7.26 3.77
C ASN A 299 -7.34 8.46 3.07
N GLY A 300 -8.18 9.41 2.63
CA GLY A 300 -7.73 10.60 1.89
C GLY A 300 -7.36 11.79 2.77
N GLY A 301 -6.90 12.86 2.13
CA GLY A 301 -6.60 14.14 2.78
C GLY A 301 -5.12 14.43 3.00
N TRP A 302 -4.24 13.52 2.57
CA TRP A 302 -2.79 13.61 2.80
C TRP A 302 -2.05 14.58 1.86
N ASP A 303 -2.77 15.29 0.97
CA ASP A 303 -2.20 16.23 0.01
C ASP A 303 -1.82 17.58 0.61
N HIS A 304 -0.88 17.57 1.55
CA HIS A 304 -0.51 18.73 2.38
C HIS A 304 0.45 19.72 1.69
N HIS A 305 -0.04 20.37 0.65
CA HIS A 305 0.63 21.52 -0.01
C HIS A 305 0.65 22.80 0.84
N SER A 306 -0.17 22.85 1.88
CA SER A 306 -0.25 23.93 2.86
C SER A 306 -0.74 23.38 4.20
N ASN A 307 -0.59 24.15 5.28
CA ASN A 307 -1.03 23.80 6.63
C ASN A 307 -0.56 22.41 7.10
N ILE A 308 0.64 21.96 6.68
CA ILE A 308 1.08 20.59 6.94
C ILE A 308 1.13 20.27 8.44
N PHE A 309 1.76 21.12 9.26
CA PHE A 309 1.98 20.82 10.67
C PHE A 309 0.68 20.78 11.50
N PRO A 310 -0.25 21.75 11.40
CA PRO A 310 -1.53 21.66 12.11
C PRO A 310 -2.36 20.44 11.67
N ARG A 311 -2.41 20.15 10.35
CA ARG A 311 -3.14 18.97 9.84
C ARG A 311 -2.51 17.66 10.31
N PHE A 312 -1.19 17.61 10.43
CA PHE A 312 -0.50 16.41 10.90
C PHE A 312 -0.73 16.13 12.39
N LYS A 313 -0.82 17.18 13.22
CA LYS A 313 -1.15 17.05 14.65
C LYS A 313 -2.54 16.43 14.88
N THR A 314 -3.44 16.48 13.90
CA THR A 314 -4.76 15.82 13.96
C THR A 314 -4.74 14.49 13.19
N GLN A 315 -4.60 14.54 11.87
CA GLN A 315 -4.72 13.38 10.99
C GLN A 315 -3.58 12.37 11.20
N GLY A 316 -2.36 12.84 11.46
CA GLY A 316 -1.21 11.98 11.74
C GLY A 316 -1.36 11.22 13.05
N ARG A 317 -1.90 11.86 14.09
CA ARG A 317 -2.17 11.21 15.38
C ARG A 317 -3.32 10.20 15.30
N GLU A 318 -4.35 10.50 14.51
CA GLU A 318 -5.42 9.54 14.24
C GLU A 318 -4.86 8.30 13.51
N LEU A 319 -4.07 8.50 12.45
CA LEU A 319 -3.43 7.41 11.72
C LEU A 319 -2.56 6.54 12.63
N GLU A 320 -1.64 7.15 13.37
CA GLU A 320 -0.67 6.40 14.19
C GLU A 320 -1.38 5.55 15.25
N SER A 321 -2.41 6.10 15.88
CA SER A 321 -3.18 5.42 16.93
C SER A 321 -3.96 4.24 16.34
N VAL A 322 -4.62 4.43 15.19
CA VAL A 322 -5.39 3.37 14.55
C VAL A 322 -4.49 2.25 14.03
N VAL A 323 -3.37 2.59 13.38
CA VAL A 323 -2.44 1.58 12.86
C VAL A 323 -1.79 0.81 14.00
N ALA A 324 -1.36 1.50 15.07
CA ALA A 324 -0.82 0.84 16.26
C ALA A 324 -1.83 -0.12 16.89
N THR A 325 -3.07 0.34 17.11
CA THR A 325 -4.15 -0.52 17.64
C THR A 325 -4.42 -1.71 16.74
N LEU A 326 -4.44 -1.54 15.41
CA LEU A 326 -4.69 -2.63 14.48
C LEU A 326 -3.60 -3.71 14.57
N ILE A 327 -2.33 -3.31 14.61
CA ILE A 327 -1.19 -4.24 14.72
C ILE A 327 -1.23 -4.97 16.06
N GLU A 328 -1.46 -4.26 17.16
CA GLU A 328 -1.59 -4.83 18.51
C GLU A 328 -2.77 -5.81 18.60
N ASP A 329 -3.95 -5.44 18.08
CA ASP A 329 -5.15 -6.30 18.10
C ASP A 329 -4.96 -7.56 17.25
N LEU A 330 -4.27 -7.48 16.11
CA LEU A 330 -3.94 -8.65 15.30
C LEU A 330 -2.90 -9.55 15.99
N ASP A 331 -1.93 -8.97 16.70
CA ASP A 331 -0.91 -9.69 17.47
C ASP A 331 -1.54 -10.42 18.67
N GLU A 332 -2.36 -9.72 19.46
CA GLU A 332 -3.12 -10.27 20.59
C GLU A 332 -3.99 -11.47 20.17
N ARG A 333 -4.51 -11.45 18.93
CA ARG A 333 -5.34 -12.51 18.36
C ARG A 333 -4.55 -13.61 17.66
N GLY A 334 -3.22 -13.51 17.58
CA GLY A 334 -2.37 -14.43 16.81
C GLY A 334 -2.63 -14.40 15.30
N MET A 335 -3.28 -13.35 14.81
CA MET A 335 -3.62 -13.16 13.39
C MET A 335 -2.52 -12.43 12.62
N LEU A 336 -1.64 -11.70 13.30
CA LEU A 336 -0.54 -10.95 12.68
C LEU A 336 0.40 -11.87 11.87
N ASP A 337 0.56 -13.14 12.26
CA ASP A 337 1.34 -14.12 11.50
C ASP A 337 0.72 -14.49 10.14
N THR A 338 -0.58 -14.27 9.97
CA THR A 338 -1.36 -14.64 8.77
C THR A 338 -1.98 -13.45 8.05
N THR A 339 -1.88 -12.25 8.60
CA THR A 339 -2.45 -11.02 8.06
C THR A 339 -1.35 -10.00 7.79
N LEU A 340 -1.22 -9.58 6.54
CA LEU A 340 -0.33 -8.51 6.14
C LEU A 340 -1.03 -7.17 6.35
N VAL A 341 -0.41 -6.24 7.07
CA VAL A 341 -0.87 -4.84 7.17
C VAL A 341 0.10 -3.97 6.38
N VAL A 342 -0.39 -3.24 5.39
CA VAL A 342 0.41 -2.33 4.56
C VAL A 342 -0.15 -0.92 4.69
N VAL A 343 0.71 0.05 4.98
CA VAL A 343 0.35 1.47 5.01
C VAL A 343 1.22 2.22 4.00
N MET A 344 0.58 2.73 2.94
CA MET A 344 1.28 3.43 1.86
C MET A 344 0.37 4.44 1.15
N GLY A 345 0.97 5.36 0.40
CA GLY A 345 0.27 6.27 -0.51
C GLY A 345 0.91 6.27 -1.89
N GLU A 346 0.58 7.28 -2.70
CA GLU A 346 1.06 7.41 -4.08
C GLU A 346 2.57 7.64 -4.19
N PHE A 347 3.14 8.47 -3.31
CA PHE A 347 4.52 8.95 -3.31
C PHE A 347 4.82 9.67 -1.99
N GLY A 348 6.04 10.18 -1.83
CA GLY A 348 6.44 11.01 -0.70
C GLY A 348 6.36 12.51 -1.00
N ARG A 349 7.12 13.29 -0.24
CA ARG A 349 7.03 14.76 -0.25
C ARG A 349 8.38 15.43 -0.44
N THR A 350 8.38 16.62 -1.03
CA THR A 350 9.62 17.36 -1.30
C THR A 350 10.45 17.52 -0.03
N PRO A 351 11.79 17.36 -0.10
CA PRO A 351 12.64 17.53 1.05
C PRO A 351 12.56 18.92 1.65
N LYS A 352 12.56 19.96 0.81
CA LYS A 352 12.42 21.34 1.26
C LYS A 352 10.95 21.68 1.47
N ILE A 353 10.64 22.27 2.63
CA ILE A 353 9.33 22.85 2.93
C ILE A 353 9.16 24.11 2.09
N THR A 354 7.99 24.26 1.49
CA THR A 354 7.69 25.39 0.61
C THR A 354 6.36 26.01 1.00
N THR A 355 6.21 27.29 0.64
CA THR A 355 4.92 27.96 0.67
C THR A 355 4.56 28.25 -0.78
N LEU A 356 3.59 27.52 -1.32
CA LEU A 356 3.16 27.69 -2.71
C LEU A 356 2.60 29.10 -2.95
N PRO A 357 2.70 29.64 -4.18
CA PRO A 357 2.04 30.89 -4.55
C PRO A 357 0.55 30.87 -4.20
N GLY A 358 0.08 31.87 -3.46
CA GLY A 358 -1.30 31.96 -2.98
C GLY A 358 -1.59 31.23 -1.66
N SER A 359 -0.64 30.45 -1.13
CA SER A 359 -0.72 29.92 0.23
C SER A 359 -0.10 30.89 1.25
N LYS A 360 -0.69 30.95 2.44
CA LYS A 360 -0.13 31.69 3.59
C LYS A 360 0.66 30.79 4.54
N THR A 361 0.60 29.47 4.35
CA THR A 361 1.15 28.50 5.30
C THR A 361 1.97 27.44 4.60
N PRO A 362 2.99 26.89 5.28
CA PRO A 362 3.93 25.96 4.69
C PRO A 362 3.31 24.59 4.42
N GLY A 363 3.83 23.91 3.42
CA GLY A 363 3.54 22.53 3.08
C GLY A 363 4.71 21.89 2.33
N ARG A 364 4.43 20.78 1.66
CA ARG A 364 5.40 20.08 0.80
C ARG A 364 4.74 19.65 -0.50
N ASP A 365 5.48 19.70 -1.59
CA ASP A 365 5.01 19.33 -2.92
C ASP A 365 5.22 17.82 -3.19
N HIS A 366 4.75 17.33 -4.34
CA HIS A 366 4.84 15.93 -4.76
C HIS A 366 6.28 15.48 -5.00
N TRP A 367 6.64 14.30 -4.47
CA TRP A 367 8.00 13.76 -4.61
C TRP A 367 8.03 12.23 -4.64
N SER A 368 8.12 11.67 -5.85
CA SER A 368 8.17 10.21 -6.09
C SER A 368 9.57 9.61 -5.94
N SER A 369 10.62 10.42 -5.79
CA SER A 369 11.99 9.93 -5.66
C SER A 369 12.30 9.30 -4.29
N ALA A 370 11.43 9.47 -3.29
CA ALA A 370 11.54 8.82 -1.99
C ALA A 370 10.20 8.82 -1.23
N MET A 371 9.84 7.69 -0.64
CA MET A 371 8.73 7.57 0.30
C MET A 371 8.95 6.43 1.30
N SER A 372 8.07 6.37 2.30
CA SER A 372 8.07 5.33 3.32
C SER A 372 6.80 4.48 3.22
N ILE A 373 6.96 3.16 3.27
CA ILE A 373 5.87 2.18 3.40
C ILE A 373 6.06 1.44 4.72
N LEU A 374 5.00 1.35 5.53
CA LEU A 374 4.97 0.48 6.70
C LEU A 374 4.36 -0.88 6.31
N VAL A 375 5.03 -1.96 6.71
CA VAL A 375 4.55 -3.33 6.52
C VAL A 375 4.63 -4.08 7.85
N ALA A 376 3.54 -4.69 8.29
CA ALA A 376 3.49 -5.52 9.49
C ALA A 376 2.85 -6.88 9.20
N GLY A 377 3.21 -7.90 9.99
CA GLY A 377 2.68 -9.25 9.86
C GLY A 377 3.28 -10.10 8.74
N CYS A 378 2.80 -11.34 8.64
CA CYS A 378 3.25 -12.37 7.68
C CYS A 378 4.78 -12.55 7.61
N GLY A 379 5.48 -12.29 8.72
CA GLY A 379 6.93 -12.17 8.72
C GLY A 379 7.66 -13.41 8.17
N PRO A 380 8.88 -13.26 7.62
CA PRO A 380 9.81 -14.38 7.58
C PRO A 380 10.06 -14.83 9.03
N SER A 381 10.17 -16.13 9.24
CA SER A 381 10.29 -16.81 10.55
C SER A 381 11.54 -16.47 11.38
N SER A 382 12.25 -15.39 11.05
CA SER A 382 13.26 -14.78 11.89
C SER A 382 12.96 -13.29 12.01
N ARG A 383 12.49 -12.87 13.19
CA ARG A 383 12.63 -11.48 13.65
C ARG A 383 14.07 -11.06 13.36
N PRO A 384 14.33 -9.98 12.63
CA PRO A 384 15.70 -9.53 12.45
C PRO A 384 16.26 -9.28 13.86
N ASP A 385 17.26 -10.09 14.23
CA ASP A 385 18.08 -9.83 15.40
C ASP A 385 18.76 -8.49 15.12
N CYS A 386 18.15 -7.40 15.61
CA CYS A 386 18.72 -6.07 15.58
C CYS A 386 19.90 -6.01 16.56
N ARG A 387 20.93 -6.82 16.30
CA ARG A 387 22.27 -6.58 16.84
C ARG A 387 22.94 -5.59 15.90
N SER A 388 23.17 -4.42 16.46
CA SER A 388 24.00 -3.35 15.90
C SER A 388 25.38 -3.88 15.55
N ASP A 389 25.63 -4.16 14.28
CA ASP A 389 26.98 -4.00 13.73
C ASP A 389 27.04 -2.60 13.13
N GLY A 390 27.64 -1.70 13.90
CA GLY A 390 27.91 -0.34 13.50
C GLY A 390 28.87 -0.31 12.32
N GLN A 391 28.55 0.47 11.30
CA GLN A 391 29.40 1.54 10.79
C GLN A 391 28.73 2.22 9.60
N GLU A 392 28.77 3.55 9.63
CA GLU A 392 28.68 4.42 8.46
C GLU A 392 29.45 3.84 7.26
N ARG A 393 28.76 3.57 6.16
CA ARG A 393 29.38 3.58 4.83
C ARG A 393 28.45 4.24 3.80
N LEU A 394 28.75 5.52 3.59
CA LEU A 394 29.00 6.16 2.30
C LEU A 394 28.08 5.82 1.12
N TYR A 395 27.40 6.89 0.67
CA TYR A 395 26.85 7.08 -0.66
C TYR A 395 27.78 6.53 -1.75
N GLY A 396 27.25 5.64 -2.58
CA GLY A 396 27.89 5.15 -3.79
C GLY A 396 26.83 4.68 -4.78
N HIS A 397 26.42 5.58 -5.67
CA HIS A 397 25.64 5.23 -6.85
C HIS A 397 26.43 4.18 -7.67
N ARG A 398 25.82 3.03 -7.94
CA ARG A 398 26.22 2.15 -9.05
C ARG A 398 24.99 1.87 -9.90
N GLU A 399 24.90 2.62 -10.99
CA GLU A 399 24.02 2.32 -12.11
C GLU A 399 24.40 0.96 -12.69
N HIS A 400 23.41 0.09 -12.89
CA HIS A 400 23.55 -1.07 -13.73
C HIS A 400 23.49 -0.62 -15.20
N LEU A 401 24.66 -0.33 -15.77
CA LEU A 401 24.83 -0.28 -17.22
C LEU A 401 24.79 -1.71 -17.75
N ARG A 402 23.75 -2.03 -18.53
CA ARG A 402 23.74 -3.21 -19.38
C ARG A 402 24.72 -2.98 -20.52
N SER A 403 25.76 -3.81 -20.58
CA SER A 403 26.67 -3.95 -21.71
C SER A 403 25.95 -4.60 -22.89
N GLY A 404 25.94 -3.94 -24.04
CA GLY A 404 25.53 -4.54 -25.30
C GLY A 404 25.15 -3.51 -26.35
N GLU A 405 26.15 -2.95 -27.03
CA GLU A 405 26.26 -2.77 -28.51
C GLU A 405 27.22 -1.61 -28.86
N PRO A 406 27.96 -1.70 -29.99
CA PRO A 406 29.20 -0.95 -30.19
C PRO A 406 29.02 0.34 -31.01
N GLY A 407 29.79 1.36 -30.60
CA GLY A 407 30.45 2.32 -31.50
C GLY A 407 29.60 3.37 -32.20
N VAL A 408 29.53 4.57 -31.63
CA VAL A 408 29.60 5.81 -32.43
C VAL A 408 30.54 6.78 -31.72
N GLU A 409 31.56 7.16 -32.49
CA GLU A 409 32.75 7.92 -32.16
C GLU A 409 32.41 9.40 -31.91
N CYS A 410 32.98 9.98 -30.84
CA CYS A 410 32.91 11.40 -30.56
C CYS A 410 34.03 12.15 -31.32
N LEU A 411 33.69 13.24 -32.00
CA LEU A 411 34.63 14.30 -32.37
C LEU A 411 34.03 15.70 -32.06
N PRO A 412 34.87 16.73 -31.84
CA PRO A 412 34.63 17.78 -30.84
C PRO A 412 34.15 19.13 -31.40
N GLU A 413 33.82 20.02 -30.45
CA GLU A 413 33.36 21.42 -30.55
C GLU A 413 33.99 22.29 -31.66
N VAL A 414 33.16 23.13 -32.29
CA VAL A 414 33.52 24.51 -32.68
C VAL A 414 32.27 25.40 -32.61
N GLY A 415 32.35 26.52 -31.89
CA GLY A 415 31.29 27.52 -31.78
C GLY A 415 31.32 28.59 -32.88
N HIS A 416 30.17 29.23 -33.12
CA HIS A 416 30.05 30.65 -33.49
C HIS A 416 28.56 31.09 -33.50
N ARG A 417 28.27 32.23 -32.85
CA ARG A 417 27.11 33.12 -33.11
C ARG A 417 27.56 34.23 -34.11
N PRO A 418 26.71 35.21 -34.50
CA PRO A 418 25.39 35.16 -35.17
C PRO A 418 25.40 36.05 -36.43
N GLN A 419 24.38 35.99 -37.31
CA GLN A 419 24.12 37.08 -38.26
C GLN A 419 22.63 37.36 -38.46
N HIS A 420 22.32 38.65 -38.38
CA HIS A 420 21.11 39.32 -38.82
C HIS A 420 20.93 39.16 -40.34
N ASP A 421 19.69 39.11 -40.82
CA ASP A 421 19.26 40.17 -41.74
C ASP A 421 17.74 40.38 -41.80
N ARG A 422 17.40 41.65 -41.96
CA ARG A 422 16.07 42.25 -42.12
C ARG A 422 15.40 41.76 -43.40
N LEU A 423 14.06 41.79 -43.43
CA LEU A 423 13.26 42.48 -44.46
C LEU A 423 11.79 42.58 -44.00
N GLN A 424 11.34 43.80 -43.76
CA GLN A 424 9.96 44.32 -43.78
C GLN A 424 10.02 45.56 -44.71
N PRO A 425 8.93 46.08 -45.34
CA PRO A 425 7.69 46.44 -44.64
C PRO A 425 6.37 46.50 -45.48
N GLY A 426 5.27 46.85 -44.78
CA GLY A 426 4.00 47.35 -45.31
C GLY A 426 2.83 46.84 -44.45
N GLY A 427 2.31 47.57 -43.45
CA GLY A 427 1.42 48.74 -43.56
C GLY A 427 0.00 48.25 -43.95
N THR A 428 -1.10 48.44 -43.22
CA THR A 428 -1.58 49.53 -42.36
C THR A 428 -2.77 49.09 -41.50
N SER A 429 -2.99 49.86 -40.44
CA SER A 429 -4.12 49.99 -39.50
C SER A 429 -5.55 49.74 -40.01
N HIS A 430 -6.41 49.18 -39.14
CA HIS A 430 -7.63 49.83 -38.61
C HIS A 430 -8.36 48.94 -37.56
N SER A 431 -8.78 49.57 -36.46
CA SER A 431 -9.90 49.23 -35.55
C SER A 431 -10.81 50.49 -35.50
N PRO A 432 -11.99 50.55 -34.85
CA PRO A 432 -12.75 49.55 -34.07
C PRO A 432 -14.29 49.51 -34.35
N GLY A 433 -15.01 48.58 -33.71
CA GLY A 433 -16.27 48.90 -32.99
C GLY A 433 -17.64 48.53 -33.61
N GLN A 434 -18.52 48.06 -32.69
CA GLN A 434 -20.00 47.93 -32.73
C GLN A 434 -20.63 46.71 -33.44
N ARG A 435 -21.14 45.74 -32.66
CA ARG A 435 -22.49 45.72 -32.07
C ARG A 435 -22.60 44.69 -30.97
#